data_AF-A0A9Q9AYW0-F1
#
_entry.id   AF-A0A9Q9AYW0-F1
#
_cell.length_a   1.000
_cell.length_b   1.000
_cell.length_c   1.000
_cell.angle_alpha   90.00
_cell.angle_beta   90.00
_cell.angle_gamma   90.00
#
_symmetry.space_group_name_H-M   'P 1'
#
loop_
_entity.id
_entity.type
_entity.pdbx_description
1 polymer ?
#
loop_
_entity_poly.entity_id
_entity_poly.type
_entity_poly.pdbx_seq_one_letter_code
_entity_poly.pdbx_strand_id
1 'polypeptide(L)'
;MASYIPDLTRDNISLYTIPLYWVISIFPRFYGATLYEAKTKEKMDTRTPRGFVKQAGDSQKLDQASKDLISRTEAAVANSFENFGPFTAAVVAGSAAKVDPLVLNSLTFVYLGSRVLYSVLYINSTTLAVAKARSAAYVVGLGCLFTMFVQAGSRFKNAVL
;
A
#
# COMPACT_ATOMS: atom_id res chain seq x y z
N MET A 1 29.48 -16.95 4.93
CA MET A 1 28.83 -15.64 5.08
C MET A 1 27.87 -15.75 6.25
N ALA A 2 28.09 -15.00 7.33
CA ALA A 2 27.15 -15.00 8.44
C ALA A 2 25.82 -14.42 7.95
N SER A 3 24.74 -15.18 8.10
CA SER A 3 23.38 -14.68 7.89
C SER A 3 23.15 -13.58 8.91
N TYR A 4 23.21 -12.32 8.48
CA TYR A 4 22.90 -11.17 9.32
C TYR A 4 21.37 -11.03 9.37
N ILE A 5 20.75 -11.78 10.27
CA ILE A 5 19.33 -11.58 10.61
C ILE A 5 19.30 -10.31 11.48
N PRO A 6 18.64 -9.22 11.05
CA PRO A 6 18.58 -7.99 11.83
C PRO A 6 17.82 -8.21 13.13
N ASP A 7 18.35 -7.65 14.22
CA ASP A 7 17.67 -7.64 15.51
C ASP A 7 16.70 -6.47 15.52
N LEU A 8 15.40 -6.74 15.37
CA LEU A 8 14.36 -5.72 15.30
C LEU A 8 14.30 -4.80 16.53
N THR A 9 14.89 -5.21 17.66
CA THR A 9 14.95 -4.39 18.89
C THR A 9 16.04 -3.34 18.86
N ARG A 10 17.08 -3.53 18.03
CA ARG A 10 18.27 -2.66 17.97
C ARG A 10 18.44 -2.01 16.61
N ASP A 11 18.11 -2.73 15.55
CA ASP A 11 18.35 -2.32 14.16
C ASP A 11 17.10 -1.64 13.60
N ASN A 12 17.24 -0.37 13.22
CA ASN A 12 16.18 0.34 12.49
C ASN A 12 16.21 -0.09 11.02
N ILE A 13 15.31 -1.01 10.65
CA ILE A 13 15.14 -1.50 9.29
C ILE A 13 13.94 -0.86 8.59
N SER A 14 13.28 0.12 9.23
CA SER A 14 12.04 0.71 8.76
C SER A 14 12.17 1.34 7.37
N LEU A 15 13.34 1.86 6.98
CA LEU A 15 13.58 2.41 5.65
C LEU A 15 13.41 1.36 4.53
N TYR A 16 13.69 0.07 4.79
CA TYR A 16 13.46 -1.00 3.82
C TYR A 16 11.97 -1.28 3.59
N THR A 17 11.09 -0.80 4.47
CA THR A 17 9.64 -0.93 4.27
C THR A 17 9.10 0.03 3.20
N ILE A 18 9.84 1.08 2.83
CA ILE A 18 9.48 2.02 1.76
C ILE A 18 9.43 1.33 0.39
N PRO A 19 10.52 0.70 -0.11
CA PRO A 19 10.47 -0.03 -1.38
C PRO A 19 9.49 -1.20 -1.32
N LEU A 20 9.35 -1.86 -0.16
CA LEU A 20 8.34 -2.90 0.03
C LEU A 20 6.91 -2.35 -0.13
N TYR A 21 6.61 -1.16 0.41
CA TYR A 21 5.31 -0.53 0.23
C TYR A 21 5.02 -0.21 -1.24
N TRP A 22 6.03 0.23 -1.99
CA TRP A 22 5.89 0.48 -3.42
C TRP A 22 5.48 -0.80 -4.17
N VAL A 23 6.15 -1.93 -3.87
CA VAL A 23 5.83 -3.24 -4.46
C VAL A 23 4.41 -3.69 -4.10
N ILE A 24 4.00 -3.54 -2.84
CA ILE A 24 2.63 -3.83 -2.40
C ILE A 24 1.61 -2.96 -3.15
N SER A 25 1.94 -1.68 -3.36
CA SER A 25 1.04 -0.69 -3.99
C SER A 25 0.77 -0.97 -5.46
N ILE A 26 1.74 -1.52 -6.20
CA ILE A 26 1.59 -1.82 -7.63
C ILE A 26 0.92 -3.18 -7.89
N PHE A 27 0.95 -4.10 -6.93
CA PHE A 27 0.47 -5.48 -7.09
C PHE A 27 -0.97 -5.60 -7.64
N PRO A 28 -1.96 -4.80 -7.18
CA PRO A 28 -3.32 -4.89 -7.73
C PRO A 28 -3.40 -4.69 -9.25
N ARG A 29 -2.56 -3.82 -9.83
CA ARG A 29 -2.51 -3.62 -11.29
C ARG A 29 -2.09 -4.88 -12.02
N PHE A 30 -1.09 -5.61 -11.53
CA PHE A 30 -0.70 -6.87 -12.15
C PHE A 30 -1.82 -7.90 -12.11
N TYR A 31 -2.57 -7.95 -11.01
CA TYR A 31 -3.75 -8.80 -10.92
C TYR A 31 -4.84 -8.39 -11.93
N GLY A 32 -5.15 -7.10 -12.06
CA GLY A 32 -6.10 -6.59 -13.04
C GLY A 32 -5.68 -6.85 -14.50
N ALA A 33 -4.41 -6.63 -14.83
CA ALA A 33 -3.87 -6.85 -16.17
C ALA A 33 -3.84 -8.34 -16.56
N THR A 34 -3.47 -9.22 -15.64
CA THR A 34 -3.48 -10.68 -15.88
C THR A 34 -4.91 -11.21 -16.06
N LEU A 35 -5.87 -10.69 -15.28
CA LEU A 35 -7.29 -11.02 -15.46
C LEU A 35 -7.80 -10.55 -16.82
N TYR A 36 -7.46 -9.32 -17.22
CA TYR A 36 -7.81 -8.78 -18.52
C TYR A 36 -7.29 -9.68 -19.65
N GLU A 37 -5.99 -9.98 -19.66
CA GLU A 37 -5.36 -10.83 -20.69
C GLU A 37 -5.96 -12.24 -20.73
N ALA A 38 -6.23 -12.84 -19.56
CA ALA A 38 -6.83 -14.16 -19.48
C ALA A 38 -8.20 -14.22 -20.16
N LYS A 39 -9.02 -13.18 -20.00
CA LYS A 39 -10.40 -13.09 -20.47
C LYS A 39 -10.54 -12.58 -21.90
N THR A 40 -9.72 -11.60 -22.32
CA THR A 40 -9.84 -10.95 -23.63
C THR A 40 -8.88 -11.51 -24.68
N LYS A 41 -7.82 -12.21 -24.24
CA LYS A 41 -6.64 -12.57 -25.03
C LYS A 41 -5.88 -11.36 -25.58
N GLU A 42 -6.12 -10.19 -25.01
CA GLU A 42 -5.49 -8.92 -25.37
C GLU A 42 -4.68 -8.39 -24.19
N LYS A 43 -3.65 -7.59 -24.48
CA LYS A 43 -2.84 -6.95 -23.44
C LYS A 43 -3.32 -5.53 -23.17
N MET A 44 -3.05 -5.07 -21.97
CA MET A 44 -3.17 -3.65 -21.61
C MET A 44 -2.33 -2.81 -22.57
N ASP A 45 -2.89 -1.69 -23.05
CA ASP A 45 -2.15 -0.76 -23.90
C ASP A 45 -1.10 0.00 -23.07
N THR A 46 0.16 -0.36 -23.25
CA THR A 46 1.29 0.24 -22.53
C THR A 46 1.61 1.67 -22.96
N ARG A 47 1.08 2.13 -24.09
CA ARG A 47 1.21 3.53 -24.55
C ARG A 47 0.31 4.46 -23.74
N THR A 48 -0.80 3.94 -23.21
CA THR A 48 -1.78 4.70 -22.43
C THR A 48 -2.10 4.00 -21.11
N PRO A 49 -1.11 3.82 -20.20
CA PRO A 49 -1.29 2.98 -19.02
C PRO A 49 -2.37 3.47 -18.06
N ARG A 50 -2.60 4.80 -18.01
CA ARG A 50 -3.70 5.39 -17.21
C ARG A 50 -5.08 5.23 -17.87
N GLY A 51 -5.12 4.83 -19.14
CA GLY A 51 -6.34 4.52 -19.88
C GLY A 51 -6.85 3.10 -19.66
N PHE A 52 -6.17 2.27 -18.85
CA PHE A 52 -6.51 0.86 -18.69
C PHE A 52 -7.95 0.61 -18.20
N VAL A 53 -8.43 1.41 -17.23
CA VAL A 53 -9.82 1.29 -16.75
C VAL A 53 -10.81 1.52 -17.88
N LYS A 54 -10.55 2.52 -18.74
CA LYS A 54 -11.37 2.80 -19.93
C LYS A 54 -11.28 1.65 -20.94
N GLN A 55 -10.08 1.17 -21.24
CA GLN A 55 -9.85 0.03 -22.13
C GLN A 55 -10.63 -1.22 -21.67
N ALA A 56 -10.61 -1.51 -20.36
CA ALA A 56 -11.38 -2.61 -19.79
C ALA A 56 -12.89 -2.36 -19.85
N GLY A 57 -13.34 -1.13 -19.56
CA GLY A 57 -14.74 -0.73 -19.63
C GLY A 57 -15.35 -0.86 -21.04
N ASP A 58 -14.59 -0.46 -22.05
CA ASP A 58 -15.01 -0.46 -23.46
C ASP A 58 -14.94 -1.87 -24.09
N SER A 59 -14.27 -2.83 -23.45
CA SER A 59 -14.15 -4.19 -23.97
C SER A 59 -15.50 -4.92 -24.00
N GLN A 60 -15.90 -5.42 -25.16
CA GLN A 60 -17.08 -6.27 -25.33
C GLN A 60 -16.82 -7.73 -24.90
N LYS A 61 -15.55 -8.11 -24.68
CA LYS A 61 -15.14 -9.47 -24.29
C LYS A 61 -15.23 -9.71 -22.78
N LEU A 62 -15.41 -8.66 -21.98
CA LEU A 62 -15.51 -8.74 -20.53
C LEU A 62 -16.97 -8.66 -20.07
N ASP A 63 -17.34 -9.53 -19.14
CA ASP A 63 -18.56 -9.37 -18.37
C ASP A 63 -18.45 -8.18 -17.38
N GLN A 64 -19.59 -7.66 -16.92
CA GLN A 64 -19.62 -6.48 -16.05
C GLN A 64 -18.86 -6.69 -14.73
N ALA A 65 -18.92 -7.89 -14.15
CA ALA A 65 -18.22 -8.15 -12.89
C ALA A 65 -16.70 -8.11 -13.06
N SER A 66 -16.18 -8.61 -14.18
CA SER A 66 -14.77 -8.49 -14.56
C SER A 66 -14.35 -7.02 -14.77
N LYS A 67 -15.18 -6.21 -15.43
CA LYS A 67 -14.93 -4.76 -15.61
C LYS A 67 -14.85 -4.04 -14.27
N ASP A 68 -15.81 -4.28 -13.39
CA ASP A 68 -15.86 -3.66 -12.07
C ASP A 68 -14.67 -4.09 -11.21
N LEU A 69 -14.25 -5.35 -11.30
CA LEU A 69 -13.07 -5.85 -10.59
C LEU A 69 -11.79 -5.15 -11.08
N ILE A 70 -11.59 -5.02 -12.39
CA ILE A 70 -10.44 -4.30 -12.95
C ILE A 70 -10.45 -2.83 -12.51
N SER A 71 -11.61 -2.18 -12.55
CA SER A 71 -11.77 -0.81 -12.03
C SER A 71 -11.35 -0.70 -10.56
N ARG A 72 -11.78 -1.65 -9.72
CA ARG A 72 -11.38 -1.72 -8.30
C ARG A 72 -9.87 -1.94 -8.11
N THR A 73 -9.21 -2.71 -8.98
CA THR A 73 -7.75 -2.90 -8.90
C THR A 73 -6.99 -1.60 -9.13
N GLU A 74 -7.35 -0.82 -10.15
CA GLU A 74 -6.68 0.45 -10.44
C GLU A 74 -7.00 1.51 -9.38
N ALA A 75 -8.23 1.52 -8.85
CA ALA A 75 -8.59 2.37 -7.73
C ALA A 75 -7.78 2.05 -6.46
N ALA A 76 -7.53 0.76 -6.18
CA ALA A 76 -6.68 0.33 -5.07
C ALA A 76 -5.20 0.77 -5.25
N VAL A 77 -4.69 0.72 -6.50
CA VAL A 77 -3.36 1.23 -6.84
C VAL A 77 -3.30 2.74 -6.60
N ALA A 78 -4.24 3.51 -7.15
CA ALA A 78 -4.30 4.96 -6.99
C ALA A 78 -4.30 5.37 -5.51
N ASN A 79 -5.16 4.76 -4.70
CA ASN A 79 -5.23 5.05 -3.26
C ASN A 79 -3.93 4.71 -2.52
N SER A 80 -3.25 3.63 -2.90
CA SER A 80 -1.99 3.24 -2.27
C SER A 80 -0.88 4.24 -2.59
N PHE A 81 -0.82 4.74 -3.82
CA PHE A 81 0.15 5.77 -4.21
C PHE A 81 -0.15 7.16 -3.63
N GLU A 82 -1.42 7.52 -3.39
CA GLU A 82 -1.77 8.72 -2.59
C GLU A 82 -1.19 8.66 -1.17
N ASN A 83 -1.09 7.46 -0.61
CA ASN A 83 -0.54 7.21 0.72
C ASN A 83 0.97 6.97 0.74
N PHE A 84 1.62 6.78 -0.41
CA PHE A 84 3.05 6.50 -0.52
C PHE A 84 3.92 7.64 0.02
N GLY A 85 3.59 8.88 -0.37
CA GLY A 85 4.28 10.08 0.13
C GLY A 85 4.17 10.23 1.65
N PRO A 86 2.95 10.28 2.21
CA PRO A 86 2.73 10.36 3.65
C PRO A 86 3.43 9.26 4.46
N PHE A 87 3.36 8.00 4.00
CA PHE A 87 4.05 6.89 4.65
C PHE A 87 5.57 7.08 4.65
N THR A 88 6.14 7.37 3.47
CA THR A 88 7.59 7.59 3.32
C THR A 88 8.07 8.71 4.23
N ALA A 89 7.34 9.82 4.27
CA ALA A 89 7.67 10.95 5.14
C ALA A 89 7.64 10.54 6.62
N ALA A 90 6.64 9.76 7.06
CA ALA A 90 6.55 9.29 8.44
C ALA A 90 7.71 8.37 8.84
N VAL A 91 8.09 7.43 7.96
CA VAL A 91 9.20 6.49 8.20
C VAL A 91 10.55 7.23 8.25
N VAL A 92 10.78 8.15 7.31
CA VAL A 92 12.01 8.96 7.28
C VAL A 92 12.08 9.87 8.51
N ALA A 93 10.98 10.54 8.87
CA ALA A 93 10.93 11.39 10.05
C ALA A 93 11.19 10.59 11.33
N GLY A 94 10.54 9.43 11.51
CA GLY A 94 10.78 8.55 12.65
C GLY A 94 12.23 8.05 12.74
N SER A 95 12.81 7.70 11.59
CA SER A 95 14.21 7.27 11.51
C SER A 95 15.18 8.39 11.85
N ALA A 96 14.99 9.59 11.28
CA ALA A 96 15.82 10.76 11.54
C ALA A 96 15.72 11.23 13.00
N ALA A 97 14.53 11.13 13.59
CA ALA A 97 14.28 11.46 15.00
C ALA A 97 14.80 10.40 15.99
N LYS A 98 15.37 9.29 15.49
CA LYS A 98 15.83 8.15 16.30
C LYS A 98 14.73 7.64 17.24
N VAL A 99 13.51 7.48 16.72
CA VAL A 99 12.45 6.74 17.40
C VAL A 99 12.97 5.32 17.69
N ASP A 100 12.51 4.75 18.80
CA ASP A 100 12.89 3.40 19.21
C ASP A 100 12.72 2.40 18.04
N PRO A 101 13.77 1.61 17.69
CA PRO A 101 13.74 0.72 16.54
C PRO A 101 12.61 -0.30 16.60
N LEU A 102 12.35 -0.91 17.76
CA LEU A 102 11.28 -1.91 17.92
C LEU A 102 9.93 -1.29 17.58
N VAL A 103 9.67 -0.09 18.12
CA VAL A 103 8.42 0.63 17.89
C VAL A 103 8.28 1.04 16.42
N LEU A 104 9.31 1.66 15.84
CA LEU A 104 9.25 2.15 14.46
C LEU A 104 9.10 1.01 13.45
N ASN A 105 9.90 -0.06 13.59
CA ASN A 105 9.80 -1.25 12.76
C ASN A 105 8.39 -1.86 12.85
N SER A 106 7.88 -2.04 14.07
CA SER A 106 6.54 -2.62 14.28
C SER A 106 5.45 -1.78 13.62
N LEU A 107 5.47 -0.45 13.77
CA LEU A 107 4.50 0.44 13.13
C LEU A 107 4.55 0.34 11.61
N THR A 108 5.76 0.26 11.02
CA THR A 108 5.87 0.07 9.57
C THR A 108 5.34 -1.28 9.10
N PHE A 109 5.62 -2.37 9.80
CA PHE A 109 5.09 -3.68 9.43
C PHE A 109 3.57 -3.78 9.58
N VAL A 110 3.01 -3.25 10.67
CA VAL A 110 1.55 -3.19 10.85
C VAL A 110 0.90 -2.33 9.75
N TYR A 111 1.51 -1.20 9.40
CA TYR A 111 1.06 -0.39 8.27
C TYR A 111 1.06 -1.20 6.97
N LEU A 112 2.17 -1.86 6.61
CA LEU A 112 2.23 -2.67 5.40
C LEU A 112 1.19 -3.79 5.38
N GLY A 113 1.02 -4.50 6.50
CA GLY A 113 -0.01 -5.52 6.66
C GLY A 113 -1.42 -4.96 6.47
N SER A 114 -1.70 -3.77 7.01
CA SER A 114 -2.99 -3.11 6.81
C SER A 114 -3.21 -2.70 5.35
N ARG A 115 -2.16 -2.32 4.62
CA ARG A 115 -2.23 -2.01 3.18
C ARG A 115 -2.47 -3.23 2.32
N VAL A 116 -1.85 -4.37 2.64
CA VAL A 116 -2.15 -5.65 1.97
C VAL A 116 -3.61 -6.03 2.18
N LEU A 117 -4.08 -6.02 3.45
CA LEU A 117 -5.47 -6.32 3.78
C LEU A 117 -6.44 -5.34 3.10
N TYR A 118 -6.14 -4.05 3.13
CA TYR A 118 -6.92 -3.01 2.46
C TYR A 118 -7.07 -3.30 0.96
N SER A 119 -5.99 -3.58 0.25
CA SER A 119 -6.02 -3.86 -1.19
C SER A 119 -6.83 -5.11 -1.51
N VAL A 120 -6.66 -6.19 -0.73
CA VAL A 120 -7.47 -7.41 -0.89
C VAL A 120 -8.96 -7.12 -0.70
N LEU A 121 -9.33 -6.41 0.36
CA LEU A 121 -10.71 -6.04 0.62
C LEU A 121 -11.25 -5.09 -0.45
N TYR A 122 -10.44 -4.16 -0.96
CA TYR A 122 -10.83 -3.24 -2.03
C TYR A 122 -11.23 -3.99 -3.29
N ILE A 123 -10.38 -4.89 -3.76
CA ILE A 123 -10.61 -5.66 -4.98
C ILE A 123 -11.91 -6.49 -4.86
N ASN A 124 -12.19 -7.00 -3.66
CA ASN A 124 -13.35 -7.85 -3.37
C ASN A 124 -14.57 -7.09 -2.79
N SER A 125 -14.57 -5.74 -2.83
CA SER A 125 -15.58 -4.92 -2.18
C SER A 125 -16.91 -4.89 -2.96
N THR A 126 -17.61 -6.02 -3.02
CA THR A 126 -18.92 -6.19 -3.67
C THR A 126 -20.10 -6.03 -2.70
N THR A 127 -19.84 -6.03 -1.39
CA THR A 127 -20.86 -5.87 -0.35
C THR A 127 -20.51 -4.73 0.59
N LEU A 128 -21.54 -4.20 1.28
CA LEU A 128 -21.34 -3.13 2.27
C LEU A 128 -20.46 -3.58 3.44
N ALA A 129 -20.54 -4.84 3.86
CA ALA A 129 -19.73 -5.38 4.94
C ALA A 129 -18.23 -5.36 4.58
N VAL A 130 -17.87 -5.80 3.36
CA VAL A 130 -16.49 -5.76 2.89
C VAL A 130 -16.00 -4.32 2.72
N ALA A 131 -16.86 -3.43 2.24
CA ALA A 131 -16.53 -2.01 2.12
C ALA A 131 -16.22 -1.37 3.49
N LYS A 132 -16.98 -1.72 4.54
CA LYS A 132 -16.70 -1.28 5.92
C LYS A 132 -15.39 -1.85 6.46
N ALA A 133 -15.14 -3.14 6.25
CA ALA A 133 -13.90 -3.79 6.66
C ALA A 133 -12.67 -3.14 5.98
N ARG A 134 -12.79 -2.81 4.70
CA ARG A 134 -11.76 -2.08 3.95
C ARG A 134 -11.46 -0.72 4.60
N SER A 135 -12.50 0.05 4.94
CA SER A 135 -12.31 1.34 5.63
C SER A 135 -11.67 1.17 7.01
N ALA A 136 -12.01 0.11 7.75
CA ALA A 136 -11.37 -0.19 9.03
C ALA A 136 -9.87 -0.48 8.86
N ALA A 137 -9.49 -1.32 7.89
CA ALA A 137 -8.08 -1.58 7.56
C ALA A 137 -7.32 -0.30 7.18
N TYR A 138 -7.97 0.59 6.43
CA TYR A 138 -7.41 1.90 6.08
C TYR A 138 -7.12 2.76 7.32
N VAL A 139 -8.08 2.86 8.24
CA VAL A 139 -7.96 3.65 9.47
C VAL A 139 -6.86 3.11 10.38
N VAL A 140 -6.69 1.78 10.47
CA VAL A 140 -5.56 1.17 11.20
C VAL A 140 -4.23 1.66 10.62
N GLY A 141 -4.08 1.64 9.29
CA GLY A 141 -2.89 2.18 8.63
C GLY A 141 -2.66 3.67 8.94
N LEU A 142 -3.71 4.50 8.88
CA LEU A 142 -3.61 5.90 9.26
C LEU A 142 -3.18 6.08 10.73
N GLY A 143 -3.68 5.25 11.63
CA GLY A 143 -3.26 5.25 13.04
C GLY A 143 -1.76 5.01 13.19
N CYS A 144 -1.20 4.01 12.48
CA CYS A 144 0.24 3.76 12.48
C CYS A 144 1.03 4.95 11.91
N LEU A 145 0.57 5.49 10.79
CA LEU A 145 1.20 6.62 10.10
C LEU A 145 1.27 7.87 10.98
N PHE A 146 0.16 8.26 11.60
CA PHE A 146 0.14 9.41 12.51
C PHE A 146 0.94 9.15 13.78
N THR A 147 0.93 7.91 14.30
CA THR A 147 1.75 7.54 15.46
C THR A 147 3.24 7.76 15.19
N MET A 148 3.74 7.38 14.00
CA MET A 148 5.13 7.62 13.61
C MET A 148 5.46 9.12 13.59
N PHE A 149 4.60 9.96 13.01
CA PHE A 149 4.79 11.42 13.02
C PHE A 149 4.79 12.01 14.43
N VAL A 150 3.85 11.61 15.29
CA VAL A 150 3.74 12.12 16.67
C VAL A 150 4.99 11.73 17.48
N GLN A 151 5.48 10.50 17.33
CA GLN A 151 6.70 10.08 18.01
C GLN A 151 7.94 10.81 17.50
N ALA A 152 8.06 11.01 16.18
CA ALA A 152 9.14 11.79 15.59
C ALA A 152 9.12 13.24 16.10
N GLY A 153 7.96 13.89 16.09
CA GLY A 153 7.79 15.25 16.60
C GLY A 153 8.12 15.38 18.09
N SER A 154 7.74 14.38 18.90
CA SER A 154 8.05 14.36 20.34
C SER A 154 9.55 14.24 20.61
N ARG A 155 10.29 13.50 19.77
CA ARG A 155 11.75 13.39 19.86
C ARG A 155 12.44 14.68 19.41
N PHE A 156 12.01 15.28 18.30
CA PHE A 156 12.59 16.55 17.83
C PHE A 156 12.31 17.72 18.76
N LYS A 157 11.14 17.79 19.39
CA LYS A 157 10.82 18.81 20.39
C LYS A 157 11.83 18.86 21.52
N ASN A 158 12.37 17.70 21.89
CA ASN A 158 13.31 17.57 23.00
C ASN A 158 14.78 17.53 22.53
N ALA A 159 15.04 17.66 21.23
CA ALA A 159 16.38 17.67 20.69
C ALA A 159 16.99 19.08 20.80
N VAL A 160 18.17 19.20 21.41
CA VAL A 160 19.02 20.39 21.24
C VAL A 160 19.75 20.20 19.92
N LEU A 161 19.45 21.05 18.94
CA LEU A 161 20.09 21.06 17.61
C LEU A 161 21.56 21.45 17.70
#